data_AF-A0A0N9IKH3-F1
#
_entry.id   AF-A0A0N9IKH3-F1
#
_cell.length_a   1.000
_cell.length_b   1.000
_cell.length_c   1.000
_cell.angle_alpha   90.00
_cell.angle_beta   90.00
_cell.angle_gamma   90.00
#
_symmetry.space_group_name_H-M   'P 1'
#
loop_
_entity.id
_entity.type
_entity.pdbx_description
1 polymer ?
#
loop_
_entity_poly.entity_id
_entity_poly.type
_entity_poly.pdbx_seq_one_letter_code
_entity_poly.pdbx_strand_id
1 'polypeptide(L)'
;MLGTGPLALVQDLGRPGNAQLGVPPSGALDQPSLRLANRLVGNPESAAGIEALLGGVSLRAESSCTIAVTGPQVDVTVSGRLVGSHAPVHLARGDEVAIGTPVAGLRCYIGISGGVDGPLELGSRATDVLSGLGPDALQRWDVLLLGVPGLPVGADEVAPLRAADELVIPVFLGPRDDWFSEPGRELAAGQWQVSPESNRVGLRLAGTELRRQAGYQDVELASEGLVTGSIQVRPNGLPVVFLADHPTTGGYPVIGVVAAASLPSLAQARPGVRIRFRPMG
;
A
#
# COMPACT_ATOMS: atom_id res chain seq x y z
N MET A 1 19.08 10.27 -0.76
CA MET A 1 18.54 9.70 0.50
C MET A 1 19.51 9.98 1.64
N LEU A 2 19.08 10.64 2.73
CA LEU A 2 19.88 10.80 3.96
C LEU A 2 19.46 9.79 5.05
N GLY A 3 18.19 9.39 5.04
CA GLY A 3 17.58 8.39 5.91
C GLY A 3 16.32 7.82 5.26
N THR A 4 16.01 6.56 5.53
CA THR A 4 14.99 5.79 4.79
C THR A 4 13.82 5.32 5.67
N GLY A 5 13.89 5.56 6.97
CA GLY A 5 12.99 4.94 7.93
C GLY A 5 13.09 3.40 7.91
N PRO A 6 12.05 2.69 8.38
CA PRO A 6 11.99 1.23 8.34
C PRO A 6 12.03 0.63 6.93
N LEU A 7 11.33 1.24 5.96
CA LEU A 7 11.29 0.81 4.57
C LEU A 7 10.84 1.96 3.68
N ALA A 8 11.60 2.25 2.63
CA ALA A 8 11.24 3.21 1.60
C ALA A 8 11.37 2.55 0.22
N LEU A 9 10.30 2.62 -0.59
CA LEU A 9 10.23 1.98 -1.90
C LEU A 9 9.85 3.00 -2.97
N VAL A 10 10.32 2.80 -4.19
CA VAL A 10 9.78 3.51 -5.36
C VAL A 10 8.46 2.84 -5.75
N GLN A 11 7.40 3.62 -5.88
CA GLN A 11 6.07 3.12 -6.22
C GLN A 11 5.38 4.06 -7.21
N ASP A 12 4.84 3.49 -8.29
CA ASP A 12 3.87 4.14 -9.18
C ASP A 12 2.51 3.39 -9.08
N LEU A 13 1.68 3.44 -10.13
CA LEU A 13 0.39 2.73 -10.16
C LEU A 13 0.50 1.22 -10.50
N GLY A 14 1.73 0.71 -10.67
CA GLY A 14 2.02 -0.69 -10.90
C GLY A 14 2.06 -1.11 -12.37
N ARG A 15 2.15 -2.43 -12.57
CA ARG A 15 2.30 -3.16 -13.84
C ARG A 15 1.15 -4.15 -14.09
N PRO A 16 -0.11 -3.69 -14.14
CA PRO A 16 -1.24 -4.60 -14.36
C PRO A 16 -1.17 -5.30 -15.73
N GLY A 17 -1.87 -6.43 -15.87
CA GLY A 17 -1.99 -7.15 -17.15
C GLY A 17 -0.88 -8.16 -17.46
N ASN A 18 -0.05 -8.50 -16.47
CA ASN A 18 1.05 -9.47 -16.62
C ASN A 18 0.85 -10.77 -15.82
N ALA A 19 -0.37 -11.04 -15.34
CA ALA A 19 -0.66 -12.21 -14.51
C ALA A 19 -0.35 -13.55 -15.22
N GLN A 20 -0.54 -13.61 -16.55
CA GLN A 20 -0.18 -14.73 -17.41
C GLN A 20 1.33 -15.02 -17.46
N LEU A 21 2.17 -14.06 -17.06
CA LEU A 21 3.62 -14.20 -16.92
C LEU A 21 4.04 -14.48 -15.47
N GLY A 22 3.07 -14.67 -14.56
CA GLY A 22 3.33 -14.86 -13.14
C GLY A 22 3.64 -13.56 -12.39
N VAL A 23 3.45 -12.38 -13.00
CA VAL A 23 3.80 -11.08 -12.42
C VAL A 23 2.57 -10.38 -11.84
N PRO A 24 2.59 -10.00 -10.54
CA PRO A 24 1.49 -9.26 -9.94
C PRO A 24 1.53 -7.78 -10.31
N PRO A 25 0.42 -7.04 -10.12
CA PRO A 25 0.36 -5.63 -10.49
C PRO A 25 1.33 -4.77 -9.66
N SER A 26 1.60 -5.08 -8.39
CA SER A 26 2.38 -4.22 -7.50
C SER A 26 1.86 -2.76 -7.47
N GLY A 27 2.73 -1.78 -7.22
CA GLY A 27 2.38 -0.36 -7.13
C GLY A 27 2.01 0.11 -5.73
N ALA A 28 1.66 1.38 -5.61
CA ALA A 28 1.24 1.98 -4.35
C ALA A 28 0.01 1.26 -3.77
N LEU A 29 0.06 0.90 -2.48
CA LEU A 29 -1.06 0.28 -1.79
C LEU A 29 -2.21 1.24 -1.50
N ASP A 30 -1.88 2.48 -1.15
CA ASP A 30 -2.80 3.60 -1.04
C ASP A 30 -2.59 4.54 -2.24
N GLN A 31 -3.12 4.10 -3.39
CA GLN A 31 -3.04 4.86 -4.63
C GLN A 31 -3.63 6.28 -4.52
N PRO A 32 -4.77 6.52 -3.85
CA PRO A 32 -5.29 7.87 -3.67
C PRO A 32 -4.26 8.84 -3.06
N SER A 33 -3.51 8.40 -2.04
CA SER A 33 -2.46 9.21 -1.43
C SER A 33 -1.30 9.47 -2.39
N LEU A 34 -0.82 8.47 -3.13
CA LEU A 34 0.21 8.68 -4.16
C LEU A 34 -0.25 9.70 -5.22
N ARG A 35 -1.47 9.54 -5.74
CA ARG A 35 -2.04 10.42 -6.75
C ARG A 35 -2.14 11.86 -6.25
N LEU A 36 -2.59 12.05 -5.00
CA LEU A 36 -2.64 13.37 -4.37
C LEU A 36 -1.23 13.98 -4.25
N ALA A 37 -0.24 13.20 -3.78
CA ALA A 37 1.15 13.67 -3.71
C ALA A 37 1.67 14.13 -5.07
N ASN A 38 1.36 13.38 -6.13
CA ASN A 38 1.73 13.74 -7.49
C ASN A 38 1.02 15.01 -7.99
N ARG A 39 -0.29 15.14 -7.79
CA ARG A 39 -1.04 16.33 -8.20
C ARG A 39 -0.52 17.60 -7.51
N LEU A 40 -0.24 17.52 -6.20
CA LEU A 40 0.27 18.64 -5.42
C LEU A 40 1.61 19.19 -5.94
N VAL A 41 2.44 18.36 -6.57
CA VAL A 41 3.73 18.77 -7.14
C VAL A 41 3.70 19.00 -8.66
N GLY A 42 2.53 18.92 -9.28
CA GLY A 42 2.34 19.14 -10.73
C GLY A 42 2.71 17.94 -11.61
N ASN A 43 2.80 16.74 -11.06
CA ASN A 43 3.05 15.52 -11.82
C ASN A 43 1.76 14.92 -12.40
N PRO A 44 1.85 14.10 -13.46
CA PRO A 44 0.80 13.12 -13.76
C PRO A 44 0.54 12.23 -12.54
N GLU A 45 -0.73 11.88 -12.28
CA GLU A 45 -1.11 11.03 -11.15
C GLU A 45 -0.37 9.69 -11.11
N SER A 46 0.06 9.19 -12.26
CA SER A 46 0.78 7.93 -12.43
C SER A 46 2.29 8.02 -12.23
N ALA A 47 2.85 9.20 -11.95
CA ALA A 47 4.28 9.33 -11.73
C ALA A 47 4.74 8.50 -10.52
N ALA A 48 5.97 7.99 -10.57
CA ALA A 48 6.53 7.28 -9.43
C ALA A 48 6.89 8.27 -8.31
N GLY A 49 6.53 7.90 -7.09
CA GLY A 49 6.93 8.57 -5.86
C GLY A 49 7.62 7.60 -4.92
N ILE A 50 7.84 8.03 -3.68
CA ILE A 50 8.37 7.17 -2.62
C ILE A 50 7.23 6.78 -1.69
N GLU A 51 7.02 5.47 -1.50
CA GLU A 51 6.18 4.92 -0.43
C GLU A 51 7.09 4.66 0.79
N ALA A 52 6.82 5.34 1.91
CA ALA A 52 7.59 5.23 3.14
C ALA A 52 6.76 4.59 4.25
N LEU A 53 7.22 3.43 4.75
CA LEU A 53 6.61 2.72 5.87
C LEU A 53 6.97 3.42 7.19
N LEU A 54 5.97 3.91 7.93
CA LEU A 54 6.12 4.66 9.19
C LEU A 54 6.92 5.97 9.07
N GLY A 55 7.07 6.53 7.86
CA GLY A 55 7.81 7.77 7.65
C GLY A 55 9.29 7.63 8.02
N GLY A 56 9.87 8.62 8.71
CA GLY A 56 11.29 8.60 9.11
C GLY A 56 12.28 8.76 7.96
N VAL A 57 11.80 9.27 6.81
CA VAL A 57 12.61 9.52 5.61
C VAL A 57 13.22 10.90 5.67
N SER A 58 14.48 11.03 5.26
CA SER A 58 15.13 12.31 5.05
C SER A 58 15.84 12.37 3.70
N LEU A 59 15.71 13.50 3.02
CA LEU A 59 16.21 13.73 1.66
C LEU A 59 16.99 15.04 1.62
N ARG A 60 17.96 15.12 0.72
CA ARG A 60 18.61 16.38 0.34
C ARG A 60 18.32 16.67 -1.11
N ALA A 61 17.90 17.90 -1.40
CA ALA A 61 17.68 18.36 -2.75
C ALA A 61 19.02 18.67 -3.43
N GLU A 62 19.38 17.92 -4.48
CA GLU A 62 20.57 18.21 -5.29
C GLU A 62 20.30 19.22 -6.42
N SER A 63 19.02 19.53 -6.65
CA SER A 63 18.51 20.57 -7.54
C SER A 63 17.24 21.17 -6.92
N SER A 64 16.84 22.36 -7.35
CA SER A 64 15.58 22.94 -6.89
C SER A 64 14.40 22.11 -7.38
N CYS A 65 13.48 21.77 -6.48
CA CYS A 65 12.31 20.96 -6.77
C CYS A 65 11.13 21.32 -5.85
N THR A 66 9.96 20.76 -6.12
CA THR A 66 8.81 20.83 -5.21
C THR A 66 8.49 19.43 -4.73
N ILE A 67 8.22 19.29 -3.44
CA ILE A 67 7.77 18.03 -2.85
C ILE A 67 6.38 18.18 -2.24
N ALA A 68 5.69 17.06 -2.05
CA ALA A 68 4.52 16.98 -1.20
C ALA A 68 4.51 15.63 -0.50
N VAL A 69 4.05 15.61 0.75
CA VAL A 69 3.91 14.38 1.56
C VAL A 69 2.44 14.15 1.87
N THR A 70 1.92 12.97 1.56
CA THR A 70 0.52 12.59 1.77
C THR A 70 0.43 11.22 2.45
N GLY A 71 -0.80 10.73 2.65
CA GLY A 71 -1.10 9.55 3.46
C GLY A 71 -1.57 9.99 4.85
N PRO A 72 -1.03 9.43 5.94
CA PRO A 72 -1.31 9.96 7.26
C PRO A 72 -0.69 11.34 7.44
N GLN A 73 -1.32 12.17 8.29
CA GLN A 73 -0.72 13.43 8.70
C GLN A 73 0.59 13.17 9.44
N VAL A 74 1.64 13.85 8.99
CA VAL A 74 3.00 13.75 9.54
C VAL A 74 3.66 15.12 9.55
N ASP A 75 4.56 15.33 10.49
CA ASP A 75 5.43 16.49 10.50
C ASP A 75 6.45 16.39 9.37
N VAL A 76 6.56 17.48 8.61
CA VAL A 76 7.58 17.66 7.57
C VAL A 76 8.37 18.89 7.94
N THR A 77 9.69 18.75 8.03
CA THR A 77 10.59 19.86 8.33
C THR A 77 11.56 20.08 7.18
N VAL A 78 11.82 21.34 6.83
CA VAL A 78 12.86 21.73 5.87
C VAL A 78 13.89 22.57 6.60
N SER A 79 15.14 22.10 6.64
CA SER A 79 16.24 22.78 7.33
C SER A 79 15.87 23.16 8.78
N GLY A 80 15.13 22.28 9.46
CA GLY A 80 14.66 22.44 10.83
C GLY A 80 13.34 23.21 11.02
N ARG A 81 12.75 23.79 9.97
CA ARG A 81 11.48 24.52 10.05
C ARG A 81 10.30 23.62 9.67
N LEU A 82 9.28 23.57 10.54
CA LEU A 82 8.03 22.85 10.26
C LEU A 82 7.26 23.49 9.10
N VAL A 83 6.90 22.68 8.09
CA VAL A 83 6.13 23.10 6.90
C VAL A 83 4.82 22.32 6.72
N GLY A 84 4.67 21.18 7.40
CA GLY A 84 3.45 20.35 7.35
C GLY A 84 3.37 19.42 6.14
N SER A 85 2.45 18.45 6.21
CA SER A 85 2.09 17.53 5.11
C SER A 85 0.86 18.04 4.34
N HIS A 86 0.54 17.41 3.21
CA HIS A 86 -0.60 17.73 2.33
C HIS A 86 -0.55 19.13 1.70
N ALA A 87 0.65 19.71 1.59
CA ALA A 87 0.89 20.96 0.88
C ALA A 87 2.17 20.84 0.03
N PRO A 88 2.25 21.56 -1.11
CA PRO A 88 3.48 21.66 -1.86
C PRO A 88 4.52 22.47 -1.09
N VAL A 89 5.75 21.95 -1.07
CA VAL A 89 6.89 22.58 -0.40
C VAL A 89 8.02 22.72 -1.42
N HIS A 90 8.43 23.96 -1.69
CA HIS A 90 9.59 24.21 -2.54
C HIS A 90 10.89 23.96 -1.75
N LEU A 91 11.83 23.26 -2.38
CA LEU A 91 13.18 23.03 -1.88
C LEU A 91 14.17 23.69 -2.85
N ALA A 92 15.09 24.48 -2.30
CA ALA A 92 16.27 24.91 -3.02
C ALA A 92 17.32 23.80 -3.03
N ARG A 93 18.27 23.87 -3.98
CA ARG A 93 19.45 22.99 -3.94
C ARG A 93 20.17 23.14 -2.59
N GLY A 94 20.45 22.01 -1.95
CA GLY A 94 21.10 21.91 -0.65
C GLY A 94 20.11 21.80 0.52
N ASP A 95 18.83 22.12 0.33
CA ASP A 95 17.84 21.96 1.40
C ASP A 95 17.70 20.49 1.80
N GLU A 96 17.61 20.26 3.11
CA GLU A 96 17.34 18.96 3.68
C GLU A 96 15.90 18.94 4.20
N VAL A 97 15.14 17.93 3.77
CA VAL A 97 13.80 17.65 4.28
C VAL A 97 13.84 16.42 5.16
N ALA A 98 13.16 16.47 6.31
CA ALA A 98 12.91 15.33 7.15
C ALA A 98 11.40 15.11 7.34
N ILE A 99 10.97 13.87 7.19
CA ILE A 99 9.60 13.41 7.35
C ILE A 99 9.57 12.61 8.64
N GLY A 100 8.73 13.06 9.58
CA GLY A 100 8.58 12.42 10.87
C GLY A 100 7.90 11.05 10.78
N THR A 101 7.50 10.56 11.95
CA THR A 101 6.71 9.34 12.08
C THR A 101 5.24 9.72 12.27
N PRO A 102 4.29 9.15 11.51
CA PRO A 102 2.89 9.46 11.70
C PRO A 102 2.38 8.94 13.06
N VAL A 103 1.43 9.65 13.67
CA VAL A 103 0.79 9.20 14.93
C VAL A 103 -0.17 8.03 14.67
N ALA A 104 -0.93 8.10 13.58
CA ALA A 104 -1.85 7.06 13.12
C ALA A 104 -1.68 6.85 11.61
N GLY A 105 -2.07 5.69 11.07
CA GLY A 105 -1.83 5.33 9.66
C GLY A 105 -0.40 4.85 9.42
N LEU A 106 -0.12 4.20 8.31
CA LEU A 106 1.09 3.39 8.15
C LEU A 106 2.04 3.87 7.05
N ARG A 107 1.53 4.32 5.90
CA ARG A 107 2.33 4.57 4.69
C ARG A 107 2.21 6.03 4.27
N CYS A 108 3.34 6.74 4.26
CA CYS A 108 3.44 8.08 3.71
C CYS A 108 3.85 8.01 2.25
N TYR A 109 3.35 8.92 1.41
CA TYR A 109 3.74 9.02 0.01
C TYR A 109 4.41 10.37 -0.24
N ILE A 110 5.56 10.34 -0.89
CA ILE A 110 6.36 11.53 -1.21
C ILE A 110 6.33 11.71 -2.72
N GLY A 111 5.61 12.73 -3.16
CA GLY A 111 5.66 13.22 -4.53
C GLY A 111 6.79 14.21 -4.67
N ILE A 112 7.54 14.14 -5.77
CA ILE A 112 8.61 15.07 -6.10
C ILE A 112 8.37 15.54 -7.53
N SER A 113 8.39 16.85 -7.78
CA SER A 113 8.14 17.44 -9.10
C SER A 113 9.08 16.81 -10.16
N GLY A 114 8.50 16.28 -11.24
CA GLY A 114 9.18 15.49 -12.26
C GLY A 114 9.03 13.97 -12.08
N GLY A 115 8.62 13.52 -10.89
CA GLY A 115 8.53 12.11 -10.51
C GLY A 115 9.90 11.47 -10.31
N VAL A 116 9.95 10.35 -9.58
CA VAL A 116 11.16 9.52 -9.52
C VAL A 116 11.32 8.83 -10.87
N ASP A 117 12.43 9.09 -11.55
CA ASP A 117 12.76 8.51 -12.84
C ASP A 117 13.70 7.29 -12.69
N GLY A 118 13.81 6.51 -13.75
CA GLY A 118 14.52 5.24 -13.78
C GLY A 118 13.98 4.33 -14.88
N PRO A 119 14.63 3.19 -15.13
CA PRO A 119 14.15 2.21 -16.10
C PRO A 119 12.77 1.67 -15.71
N LEU A 120 11.96 1.38 -16.72
CA LEU A 120 10.69 0.70 -16.55
C LEU A 120 10.90 -0.81 -16.63
N GLU A 121 10.32 -1.54 -15.68
CA GLU A 121 10.21 -3.00 -15.73
C GLU A 121 8.75 -3.39 -15.91
N LEU A 122 8.46 -3.99 -17.06
CA LEU A 122 7.10 -4.34 -17.49
C LEU A 122 6.15 -3.12 -17.44
N GLY A 123 6.66 -1.95 -17.82
CA GLY A 123 5.89 -0.71 -17.88
C GLY A 123 5.73 0.04 -16.55
N SER A 124 6.43 -0.36 -15.48
CA SER A 124 6.31 0.26 -14.14
C SER A 124 7.67 0.41 -13.46
N ARG A 125 7.77 1.41 -12.57
CA ARG A 125 8.89 1.64 -11.63
C ARG A 125 8.59 1.13 -10.21
N ALA A 126 7.47 0.44 -9.99
CA ALA A 126 7.09 -0.05 -8.67
C ALA A 126 8.00 -1.18 -8.18
N THR A 127 8.48 -1.11 -6.94
CA THR A 127 9.16 -2.24 -6.31
C THR A 127 8.14 -3.32 -5.91
N ASP A 128 8.28 -4.53 -6.45
CA ASP A 128 7.58 -5.73 -5.99
C ASP A 128 8.45 -6.47 -4.97
N VAL A 129 8.02 -6.49 -3.71
CA VAL A 129 8.83 -7.10 -2.64
C VAL A 129 8.83 -8.64 -2.67
N LEU A 130 7.90 -9.26 -3.39
CA LEU A 130 7.82 -10.72 -3.50
C LEU A 130 8.73 -11.24 -4.60
N SER A 131 8.68 -10.62 -5.79
CA SER A 131 9.43 -11.08 -6.95
C SER A 131 10.80 -10.41 -7.12
N GLY A 132 11.01 -9.26 -6.48
CA GLY A 132 12.20 -8.42 -6.69
C GLY A 132 12.18 -7.66 -8.02
N LEU A 133 11.02 -7.47 -8.66
CA LEU A 133 10.89 -6.66 -9.87
C LEU A 133 10.86 -5.17 -9.53
N GLY A 134 11.46 -4.37 -10.41
CA GLY A 134 11.63 -2.94 -10.22
C GLY A 134 12.83 -2.58 -9.32
N PRO A 135 12.96 -1.30 -8.93
CA PRO A 135 14.08 -0.84 -8.13
C PRO A 135 14.15 -1.53 -6.76
N ASP A 136 15.37 -1.77 -6.27
CA ASP A 136 15.59 -2.21 -4.90
C ASP A 136 15.01 -1.22 -3.87
N ALA A 137 14.79 -1.71 -2.65
CA ALA A 137 14.41 -0.85 -1.53
C ALA A 137 15.47 0.22 -1.28
N LEU A 138 15.04 1.48 -1.17
CA LEU A 138 15.93 2.62 -1.05
C LEU A 138 16.81 2.52 0.18
N GLN A 139 18.09 2.79 -0.01
CA GLN A 139 19.12 2.81 1.01
C GLN A 139 19.61 4.22 1.28
N ARG A 140 20.29 4.36 2.42
CA ARG A 140 20.99 5.60 2.76
C ARG A 140 22.05 5.88 1.69
N TRP A 141 22.11 7.14 1.25
CA TRP A 141 22.99 7.65 0.20
C TRP A 141 22.60 7.34 -1.24
N ASP A 142 21.48 6.65 -1.48
CA ASP A 142 20.95 6.53 -2.83
C ASP A 142 20.62 7.91 -3.43
N VAL A 143 20.89 8.06 -4.71
CA VAL A 143 20.57 9.27 -5.50
C VAL A 143 19.42 8.93 -6.42
N LEU A 144 18.29 9.62 -6.23
CA LEU A 144 17.12 9.47 -7.07
C LEU A 144 17.21 10.45 -8.24
N LEU A 145 17.11 9.92 -9.46
CA LEU A 145 16.94 10.75 -10.64
C LEU A 145 15.49 11.23 -10.70
N LEU A 146 15.30 12.46 -11.14
CA LEU A 146 13.99 13.06 -11.31
C LEU A 146 13.73 13.30 -12.80
N GLY A 147 12.48 13.12 -13.20
CA GLY A 147 12.03 13.47 -14.55
C GLY A 147 11.90 14.99 -14.73
N VAL A 148 11.33 15.39 -15.86
CA VAL A 148 11.06 16.80 -16.14
C VAL A 148 9.78 17.23 -15.41
N PRO A 149 9.82 18.28 -14.57
CA PRO A 149 8.63 18.73 -13.86
C PRO A 149 7.55 19.25 -14.82
N GLY A 150 6.31 18.87 -14.55
CA GLY A 150 5.14 19.44 -15.23
C GLY A 150 4.82 20.86 -14.73
N LEU A 151 3.82 21.49 -15.36
CA LEU A 151 3.23 22.73 -14.86
C LEU A 151 2.24 22.39 -13.74
N PRO A 152 2.36 22.98 -12.53
CA PRO A 152 1.35 22.82 -11.48
C PRO A 152 -0.02 23.29 -11.98
N VAL A 153 -1.04 22.43 -11.89
CA VAL A 153 -2.38 22.66 -12.46
C VAL A 153 -3.46 22.97 -11.43
N GLY A 154 -3.12 23.11 -10.14
CA GLY A 154 -4.09 23.55 -9.13
C GLY A 154 -3.61 23.37 -7.69
N ALA A 155 -4.43 23.87 -6.76
CA ALA A 155 -4.30 23.63 -5.33
C ALA A 155 -5.41 22.65 -4.92
N ASP A 156 -5.03 21.41 -4.60
CA ASP A 156 -5.93 20.46 -3.98
C ASP A 156 -5.95 20.73 -2.46
N GLU A 157 -7.11 21.09 -1.92
CA GLU A 157 -7.34 21.06 -0.48
C GLU A 157 -8.04 19.73 -0.12
N VAL A 158 -7.25 18.70 0.16
CA VAL A 158 -7.77 17.41 0.62
C VAL A 158 -7.40 17.23 2.08
N ALA A 159 -8.41 17.00 2.92
CA ALA A 159 -8.20 16.68 4.32
C ALA A 159 -7.38 15.36 4.44
N PRO A 160 -6.36 15.31 5.31
CA PRO A 160 -5.60 14.09 5.53
C PRO A 160 -6.49 12.92 5.91
N LEU A 161 -6.12 11.72 5.46
CA LEU A 161 -6.83 10.51 5.85
C LEU A 161 -6.68 10.30 7.37
N ARG A 162 -7.80 10.19 8.07
CA ARG A 162 -7.81 9.78 9.49
C ARG A 162 -7.81 8.26 9.56
N ALA A 163 -6.67 7.70 9.97
CA ALA A 163 -6.61 6.27 10.29
C ALA A 163 -7.47 5.98 11.52
N ALA A 164 -8.23 4.89 11.46
CA ALA A 164 -9.11 4.46 12.53
C ALA A 164 -8.56 3.21 13.22
N ASP A 165 -8.86 3.07 14.52
CA ASP A 165 -8.51 1.87 15.31
C ASP A 165 -9.34 0.63 14.91
N GLU A 166 -10.44 0.85 14.20
CA GLU A 166 -11.30 -0.18 13.65
C GLU A 166 -11.75 0.18 12.23
N LEU A 167 -11.63 -0.78 11.30
CA LEU A 167 -12.07 -0.63 9.91
C LEU A 167 -13.24 -1.55 9.61
N VAL A 168 -14.31 -1.01 9.01
CA VAL A 168 -15.42 -1.81 8.47
C VAL A 168 -15.19 -2.03 6.98
N ILE A 169 -14.98 -3.28 6.58
CA ILE A 169 -14.50 -3.64 5.24
C ILE A 169 -15.58 -4.42 4.49
N PRO A 170 -16.19 -3.86 3.44
CA PRO A 170 -17.09 -4.57 2.56
C PRO A 170 -16.39 -5.74 1.86
N VAL A 171 -17.05 -6.90 1.80
CA VAL A 171 -16.53 -8.13 1.19
C VAL A 171 -17.57 -8.73 0.25
N PHE A 172 -17.17 -9.03 -0.98
CA PHE A 172 -17.95 -9.88 -1.87
C PHE A 172 -17.58 -11.34 -1.60
N LEU A 173 -18.56 -12.19 -1.30
CA LEU A 173 -18.29 -13.61 -1.00
C LEU A 173 -17.83 -14.38 -2.24
N GLY A 174 -17.06 -15.44 -2.00
CA GLY A 174 -16.56 -16.34 -3.02
C GLY A 174 -15.18 -15.99 -3.59
N PRO A 175 -14.65 -16.83 -4.49
CA PRO A 175 -15.34 -17.93 -5.17
C PRO A 175 -15.39 -19.26 -4.40
N ARG A 176 -14.73 -19.36 -3.24
CA ARG A 176 -14.66 -20.61 -2.43
C ARG A 176 -15.38 -20.48 -1.09
N ASP A 177 -16.42 -19.66 -1.02
CA ASP A 177 -17.23 -19.48 0.18
C ASP A 177 -18.04 -20.75 0.51
N ASP A 178 -18.31 -21.59 -0.49
CA ASP A 178 -18.89 -22.93 -0.37
C ASP A 178 -18.06 -23.90 0.50
N TRP A 179 -16.77 -23.59 0.74
CA TRP A 179 -15.93 -24.36 1.64
C TRP A 179 -16.24 -24.13 3.13
N PHE A 180 -17.09 -23.15 3.45
CA PHE A 180 -17.44 -22.74 4.82
C PHE A 180 -18.95 -22.86 5.02
N SER A 181 -19.39 -23.10 6.25
CA SER A 181 -20.81 -23.41 6.52
C SER A 181 -21.70 -22.18 6.40
N GLU A 182 -21.30 -21.07 7.03
CA GLU A 182 -22.00 -19.79 6.97
C GLU A 182 -21.01 -18.64 6.71
N PRO A 183 -20.33 -18.59 5.54
CA PRO A 183 -19.17 -17.73 5.29
C PRO A 183 -19.40 -16.25 5.63
N GLY A 184 -20.55 -15.70 5.22
CA GLY A 184 -20.91 -14.32 5.55
C GLY A 184 -21.07 -14.09 7.05
N ARG A 185 -21.77 -14.99 7.75
CA ARG A 185 -21.98 -14.90 9.20
C ARG A 185 -20.67 -15.06 9.96
N GLU A 186 -19.85 -16.02 9.57
CA GLU A 186 -18.53 -16.28 10.17
C GLU A 186 -17.59 -15.08 10.01
N LEU A 187 -17.51 -14.48 8.82
CA LEU A 187 -16.73 -13.26 8.58
C LEU A 187 -17.23 -12.07 9.40
N ALA A 188 -18.55 -11.85 9.43
CA ALA A 188 -19.17 -10.72 10.13
C ALA A 188 -19.09 -10.82 11.65
N ALA A 189 -19.19 -12.03 12.21
CA ALA A 189 -19.13 -12.29 13.64
C ALA A 189 -17.69 -12.46 14.18
N GLY A 190 -16.74 -12.78 13.30
CA GLY A 190 -15.35 -12.97 13.67
C GLY A 190 -14.70 -11.71 14.22
N GLN A 191 -13.69 -11.92 15.08
CA GLN A 191 -12.82 -10.88 15.60
C GLN A 191 -11.51 -10.93 14.83
N TRP A 192 -11.15 -9.83 14.20
CA TRP A 192 -9.97 -9.77 13.34
C TRP A 192 -9.09 -8.61 13.77
N GLN A 193 -7.80 -8.89 13.94
CA GLN A 193 -6.80 -7.88 14.24
C GLN A 193 -5.63 -8.02 13.27
N VAL A 194 -5.16 -6.90 12.73
CA VAL A 194 -3.97 -6.88 11.86
C VAL A 194 -2.77 -7.36 12.68
N SER A 195 -2.08 -8.37 12.17
CA SER A 195 -0.91 -8.96 12.83
C SER A 195 0.40 -8.29 12.38
N PRO A 196 1.45 -8.30 13.23
CA PRO A 196 2.75 -7.68 12.92
C PRO A 196 3.50 -8.36 11.76
N GLU A 197 3.12 -9.58 11.37
CA GLU A 197 3.63 -10.32 10.22
C GLU A 197 3.02 -9.87 8.86
N SER A 198 2.22 -8.81 8.86
CA SER A 198 1.63 -8.20 7.65
C SER A 198 2.68 -7.42 6.85
N ASN A 199 2.60 -7.52 5.53
CA ASN A 199 3.48 -6.80 4.60
C ASN A 199 2.75 -6.43 3.30
N ARG A 200 3.47 -6.03 2.25
CA ARG A 200 2.87 -5.66 0.95
C ARG A 200 2.28 -6.84 0.17
N VAL A 201 2.65 -8.08 0.50
CA VAL A 201 2.08 -9.29 -0.09
C VAL A 201 0.70 -9.56 0.49
N GLY A 202 0.55 -9.45 1.81
CA GLY A 202 -0.74 -9.68 2.45
C GLY A 202 -0.86 -9.12 3.86
N LEU A 203 -2.06 -8.63 4.16
CA LEU A 203 -2.51 -8.24 5.49
C LEU A 203 -2.95 -9.49 6.24
N ARG A 204 -2.18 -9.90 7.24
CA ARG A 204 -2.43 -11.11 8.02
C ARG A 204 -3.30 -10.77 9.22
N LEU A 205 -4.34 -11.57 9.44
CA LEU A 205 -5.29 -11.32 10.51
C LEU A 205 -5.15 -12.40 11.59
N ALA A 206 -5.05 -11.96 12.84
CA ALA A 206 -5.19 -12.80 14.02
C ALA A 206 -6.62 -12.71 14.58
N GLY A 207 -7.05 -13.73 15.31
CA GLY A 207 -8.34 -13.75 15.99
C GLY A 207 -9.13 -15.03 15.73
N THR A 208 -10.38 -14.92 15.26
CA THR A 208 -11.28 -16.07 15.09
C THR A 208 -10.80 -17.02 14.00
N GLU A 209 -10.65 -18.31 14.29
CA GLU A 209 -10.32 -19.29 13.24
C GLU A 209 -11.57 -19.63 12.41
N LEU A 210 -11.47 -19.50 11.08
CA LEU A 210 -12.47 -20.00 10.16
C LEU A 210 -12.23 -21.48 9.88
N ARG A 211 -13.29 -22.28 9.98
CA ARG A 211 -13.20 -23.73 9.78
C ARG A 211 -13.87 -24.12 8.48
N ARG A 212 -13.12 -24.83 7.65
CA ARG A 212 -13.67 -25.49 6.46
C ARG A 212 -14.70 -26.53 6.89
N GLN A 213 -15.74 -26.72 6.07
CA GLN A 213 -16.70 -27.80 6.26
C GLN A 213 -15.97 -29.16 6.23
N ALA A 214 -16.58 -30.18 6.87
CA ALA A 214 -15.97 -31.51 7.03
C ALA A 214 -15.48 -32.11 5.71
N GLY A 215 -16.20 -31.90 4.60
CA GLY A 215 -15.83 -32.40 3.27
C GLY A 215 -14.58 -31.76 2.66
N TYR A 216 -14.08 -30.64 3.21
CA TYR A 216 -12.95 -29.86 2.68
C TYR A 216 -11.75 -29.76 3.64
N GLN A 217 -11.78 -30.45 4.78
CA GLN A 217 -10.71 -30.33 5.80
C GLN A 217 -9.34 -30.76 5.26
N ASP A 218 -9.29 -31.89 4.58
CA ASP A 218 -8.06 -32.46 4.00
C ASP A 218 -7.98 -32.28 2.47
N VAL A 219 -8.84 -31.44 1.90
CA VAL A 219 -8.87 -31.19 0.46
C VAL A 219 -7.87 -30.10 0.10
N GLU A 220 -6.95 -30.43 -0.80
CA GLU A 220 -6.08 -29.46 -1.44
C GLU A 220 -6.81 -28.78 -2.61
N LEU A 221 -6.68 -27.46 -2.69
CA LEU A 221 -7.19 -26.67 -3.81
C LEU A 221 -6.08 -26.57 -4.86
N ALA A 222 -6.38 -26.99 -6.09
CA ALA A 222 -5.51 -26.72 -7.22
C ALA A 222 -5.30 -25.20 -7.36
N SER A 223 -4.06 -24.77 -7.60
CA SER A 223 -3.73 -23.34 -7.66
C SER A 223 -4.64 -22.59 -8.63
N GLU A 224 -5.25 -21.52 -8.15
CA GLU A 224 -6.13 -20.66 -8.92
C GLU A 224 -5.65 -19.21 -8.91
N GLY A 225 -6.09 -18.43 -9.89
CA GLY A 225 -5.72 -17.02 -10.02
C GLY A 225 -6.20 -16.20 -8.83
N LEU A 226 -5.33 -15.37 -8.29
CA LEU A 226 -5.62 -14.45 -7.20
C LEU A 226 -5.72 -13.02 -7.72
N VAL A 227 -6.58 -12.23 -7.08
CA VAL A 227 -6.67 -10.78 -7.29
C VAL A 227 -6.37 -10.03 -6.00
N THR A 228 -5.91 -8.79 -6.13
CA THR A 228 -5.68 -7.92 -4.97
C THR A 228 -7.00 -7.77 -4.20
N GLY A 229 -6.94 -7.97 -2.88
CA GLY A 229 -8.09 -7.96 -2.00
C GLY A 229 -8.70 -9.33 -1.71
N SER A 230 -8.22 -10.40 -2.35
CA SER A 230 -8.66 -11.77 -2.03
C SER A 230 -8.40 -12.12 -0.58
N ILE A 231 -9.40 -12.63 0.13
CA ILE A 231 -9.33 -13.09 1.51
C ILE A 231 -9.12 -14.60 1.48
N GLN A 232 -7.87 -15.00 1.63
CA GLN A 232 -7.49 -16.41 1.61
C GLN A 232 -7.47 -16.99 3.03
N VAL A 233 -8.06 -18.17 3.22
CA VAL A 233 -8.09 -18.87 4.51
C VAL A 233 -7.13 -20.05 4.49
N ARG A 234 -6.02 -19.91 5.22
CA ARG A 234 -4.97 -20.94 5.35
C ARG A 234 -5.45 -22.13 6.20
N PRO A 235 -4.71 -23.26 6.23
CA PRO A 235 -5.07 -24.42 7.04
C PRO A 235 -5.23 -24.13 8.54
N ASN A 236 -4.55 -23.11 9.07
CA ASN A 236 -4.72 -22.67 10.46
C ASN A 236 -6.00 -21.84 10.70
N GLY A 237 -6.87 -21.70 9.70
CA GLY A 237 -8.14 -20.97 9.80
C GLY A 237 -8.00 -19.44 9.84
N LEU A 238 -6.78 -18.89 9.87
CA LEU A 238 -6.56 -17.44 9.95
C LEU A 238 -6.52 -16.80 8.56
N PRO A 239 -7.34 -15.75 8.30
CA PRO A 239 -7.39 -15.08 7.02
C PRO A 239 -6.13 -14.26 6.69
N VAL A 240 -5.85 -14.17 5.39
CA VAL A 240 -4.90 -13.22 4.81
C VAL A 240 -5.61 -12.45 3.70
N VAL A 241 -5.65 -11.13 3.79
CA VAL A 241 -6.11 -10.28 2.68
C VAL A 241 -4.91 -9.97 1.79
N PHE A 242 -4.93 -10.44 0.55
CA PHE A 242 -3.85 -10.21 -0.40
C PHE A 242 -3.78 -8.74 -0.83
N LEU A 243 -2.57 -8.19 -0.86
CA LEU A 243 -2.26 -6.79 -1.16
C LEU A 243 -1.41 -6.70 -2.44
N ALA A 244 -0.97 -5.52 -2.86
CA ALA A 244 -0.41 -5.26 -4.20
C ALA A 244 0.67 -6.23 -4.70
N ASP A 245 1.50 -6.79 -3.81
CA ASP A 245 2.60 -7.70 -4.16
C ASP A 245 2.20 -9.19 -3.95
N HIS A 246 0.91 -9.51 -3.95
CA HIS A 246 0.40 -10.88 -3.81
C HIS A 246 0.89 -11.79 -4.94
N PRO A 247 1.09 -13.11 -4.72
CA PRO A 247 1.36 -14.02 -5.83
C PRO A 247 0.18 -14.06 -6.81
N THR A 248 0.45 -14.34 -8.08
CA THR A 248 -0.59 -14.41 -9.13
C THR A 248 -1.52 -15.60 -8.97
N THR A 249 -1.07 -16.68 -8.32
CA THR A 249 -1.88 -17.86 -8.02
C THR A 249 -1.70 -18.34 -6.59
N GLY A 250 -2.70 -19.03 -6.03
CA GLY A 250 -2.60 -19.66 -4.71
C GLY A 250 -3.46 -20.91 -4.56
N GLY A 251 -3.09 -21.79 -3.63
CA GLY A 251 -3.72 -23.10 -3.40
C GLY A 251 -4.55 -23.20 -2.12
N TYR A 252 -5.03 -22.08 -1.57
CA TYR A 252 -5.95 -22.07 -0.43
C TYR A 252 -7.25 -21.33 -0.79
N PRO A 253 -8.40 -21.72 -0.20
CA PRO A 253 -9.69 -21.17 -0.57
C PRO A 253 -9.78 -19.68 -0.28
N VAL A 254 -10.28 -18.94 -1.26
CA VAL A 254 -10.66 -17.53 -1.12
C VAL A 254 -12.13 -17.46 -0.72
N ILE A 255 -12.38 -17.10 0.55
CA ILE A 255 -13.74 -16.99 1.11
C ILE A 255 -14.49 -15.75 0.60
N GLY A 256 -13.74 -14.73 0.15
CA GLY A 256 -14.30 -13.50 -0.38
C GLY A 256 -13.21 -12.57 -0.90
N VAL A 257 -13.62 -11.47 -1.53
CA VAL A 257 -12.74 -10.41 -2.03
C VAL A 257 -13.20 -9.08 -1.44
N VAL A 258 -12.30 -8.34 -0.81
CA VAL A 258 -12.62 -7.01 -0.28
C VAL A 258 -12.93 -6.05 -1.43
N ALA A 259 -13.84 -5.09 -1.21
CA ALA A 259 -14.11 -4.05 -2.19
C ALA A 259 -12.84 -3.22 -2.45
N ALA A 260 -12.53 -2.96 -3.73
CA ALA A 260 -11.31 -2.23 -4.13
C ALA A 260 -11.18 -0.85 -3.45
N ALA A 261 -12.31 -0.17 -3.22
CA ALA A 261 -12.36 1.12 -2.53
C ALA A 261 -11.87 1.08 -1.06
N SER A 262 -11.79 -0.11 -0.45
CA SER A 262 -11.30 -0.30 0.92
C SER A 262 -9.81 -0.64 1.01
N LEU A 263 -9.16 -0.97 -0.11
CA LEU A 263 -7.72 -1.27 -0.14
C LEU A 263 -6.86 -0.12 0.40
N PRO A 264 -7.13 1.17 0.08
CA PRO A 264 -6.37 2.27 0.68
C PRO A 264 -6.46 2.33 2.20
N SER A 265 -7.62 2.04 2.79
CA SER A 265 -7.77 2.00 4.25
C SER A 265 -7.00 0.82 4.86
N LEU A 266 -7.04 -0.35 4.22
CA LEU A 266 -6.24 -1.52 4.64
C LEU A 266 -4.73 -1.26 4.52
N ALA A 267 -4.31 -0.51 3.50
CA ALA A 267 -2.93 -0.06 3.33
C ALA A 267 -2.45 0.87 4.46
N GLN A 268 -3.37 1.46 5.23
CA GLN A 268 -3.03 2.32 6.37
C GLN A 268 -3.21 1.61 7.72
N ALA A 269 -3.69 0.36 7.72
CA ALA A 269 -3.93 -0.41 8.94
C ALA A 269 -2.60 -0.89 9.57
N ARG A 270 -2.33 -0.44 10.79
CA ARG A 270 -1.17 -0.89 11.59
C ARG A 270 -1.46 -2.22 12.27
N PRO A 271 -0.41 -2.97 12.67
CA PRO A 271 -0.58 -4.06 13.63
C PRO A 271 -1.38 -3.59 14.85
N GLY A 272 -2.38 -4.38 15.25
CA GLY A 272 -3.30 -4.04 16.33
C GLY A 272 -4.63 -3.42 15.89
N VAL A 273 -4.73 -2.86 14.67
CA VAL A 273 -6.01 -2.34 14.14
C VAL A 273 -7.02 -3.47 13.99
N ARG A 274 -8.25 -3.23 14.45
CA ARG A 274 -9.36 -4.18 14.31
C ARG A 274 -9.99 -4.09 12.93
N ILE A 275 -10.34 -5.23 12.36
CA ILE A 275 -11.09 -5.31 11.11
C ILE A 275 -12.46 -5.92 11.42
N ARG A 276 -13.53 -5.32 10.90
CA ARG A 276 -14.87 -5.91 10.86
C ARG A 276 -15.25 -6.11 9.41
N PHE A 277 -15.33 -7.36 8.97
CA PHE A 277 -15.83 -7.64 7.63
C PHE A 277 -17.34 -7.42 7.56
N ARG A 278 -17.79 -6.84 6.46
CA ARG A 278 -19.20 -6.64 6.11
C ARG A 278 -19.46 -7.33 4.78
N PRO A 279 -19.86 -8.61 4.79
CA PRO A 279 -20.29 -9.29 3.57
C PRO A 279 -21.37 -8.48 2.85
N MET A 280 -21.24 -8.37 1.54
CA MET A 280 -22.18 -7.74 0.62
C MET A 280 -23.01 -8.86 -0.02
N GLY A 281 -24.33 -8.65 -0.12
CA GLY A 281 -25.24 -9.57 -0.81
C GLY A 281 -25.29 -9.35 -2.31
#